data_AF-A0A177WY63-F1
#
_entry.id   AF-A0A177WY63-F1
#
_cell.length_a   1.000
_cell.length_b   1.000
_cell.length_c   1.000
_cell.angle_alpha   90.00
_cell.angle_beta   90.00
_cell.angle_gamma   90.00
#
_symmetry.space_group_name_H-M   'P 1'
#
loop_
_entity.id
_entity.type
_entity.pdbx_description
1 polymer ?
#
loop_
_entity_poly.entity_id
_entity_poly.type
_entity_poly.pdbx_seq_one_letter_code
_entity_poly.pdbx_strand_id
1 'polypeptide(L)'
;MRSAGCIINDLWDIDIDKKVERTKTRPLASGEIKPFQAIAYLGAHLTVGLGILTRLNMFSILVGASSLALVAMYPLMKRITYWPQAFLGLTFNWGALLGFTALITDHVPWDVAVPLYLSGVCWTLVYDTIYALQDRSDDIKAGVKSTAEVEFCIWDGRY
;
A
#
# COMPACT_ATOMS: atom_id res chain seq x y z
N MET A 1 1.89 -4.55 10.75
CA MET A 1 1.37 -4.72 9.36
C MET A 1 2.06 -3.82 8.33
N ARG A 2 2.35 -2.54 8.61
CA ARG A 2 3.00 -1.66 7.61
C ARG A 2 4.31 -2.20 7.05
N SER A 3 5.26 -2.57 7.90
CA SER A 3 6.56 -3.09 7.46
C SER A 3 6.43 -4.35 6.59
N ALA A 4 5.49 -5.25 6.91
CA ALA A 4 5.20 -6.42 6.08
C ALA A 4 4.75 -6.01 4.67
N GLY A 5 3.88 -5.01 4.56
CA GLY A 5 3.46 -4.45 3.27
C GLY A 5 4.63 -3.84 2.47
N CYS A 6 5.55 -3.14 3.14
CA CYS A 6 6.77 -2.63 2.48
C CYS A 6 7.65 -3.78 1.97
N ILE A 7 7.87 -4.82 2.79
CA ILE A 7 8.69 -5.97 2.38
C ILE A 7 8.07 -6.69 1.18
N ILE A 8 6.74 -6.87 1.16
CA ILE A 8 6.03 -7.43 0.00
C ILE A 8 6.23 -6.55 -1.24
N ASN A 9 6.08 -5.24 -1.10
CA ASN A 9 6.27 -4.30 -2.20
C ASN A 9 7.71 -4.38 -2.75
N ASP A 10 8.71 -4.33 -1.87
CA ASP A 10 10.12 -4.39 -2.27
C ASP A 10 10.48 -5.74 -2.91
N LEU A 11 9.87 -6.85 -2.45
CA LEU A 11 10.04 -8.18 -3.06
C LEU A 11 9.44 -8.26 -4.46
N TRP A 12 8.33 -7.58 -4.71
CA TRP A 12 7.62 -7.60 -6.00
C TRP A 12 8.18 -6.57 -6.99
N ASP A 13 8.76 -5.50 -6.48
CA ASP A 13 9.28 -4.39 -7.28
C ASP A 13 10.80 -4.50 -7.50
N ILE A 14 11.49 -5.59 -7.11
CA ILE A 14 12.96 -5.74 -7.24
C ILE A 14 13.47 -5.33 -8.64
N ASP A 15 12.84 -5.83 -9.70
CA ASP A 15 13.29 -5.58 -11.08
C ASP A 15 12.93 -4.17 -11.58
N ILE A 16 11.90 -3.55 -10.99
CA ILE A 16 11.48 -2.18 -11.28
C ILE A 16 12.42 -1.22 -10.54
N ASP A 17 12.61 -1.45 -9.24
CA ASP A 17 13.40 -0.61 -8.36
C ASP A 17 14.86 -0.52 -8.82
N LYS A 18 15.41 -1.58 -9.42
CA LYS A 18 16.76 -1.59 -10.03
C LYS A 18 16.91 -0.63 -11.21
N LYS A 19 15.82 -0.29 -11.89
CA LYS A 19 15.82 0.54 -13.10
C LYS A 19 15.58 2.03 -12.81
N VAL A 20 15.15 2.35 -11.59
CA VAL A 20 14.80 3.72 -11.17
C VAL A 20 15.91 4.29 -10.31
N GLU A 21 16.40 5.49 -10.67
CA GLU A 21 17.59 6.09 -10.05
C GLU A 21 17.43 6.27 -8.54
N ARG A 22 16.23 6.65 -8.11
CA ARG A 22 15.87 6.86 -6.70
C ARG A 22 15.88 5.58 -5.87
N THR A 23 15.53 4.43 -6.47
CA THR A 23 15.23 3.20 -5.72
C THR A 23 16.23 2.08 -5.94
N LYS A 24 17.18 2.25 -6.87
CA LYS A 24 18.23 1.24 -7.14
C LYS A 24 19.10 0.91 -5.92
N THR A 25 19.16 1.81 -4.95
CA THR A 25 19.91 1.63 -3.69
C THR A 25 19.09 0.97 -2.58
N ARG A 26 17.81 0.63 -2.81
CA ARG A 26 17.00 -0.10 -1.82
C ARG A 26 17.65 -1.46 -1.51
N PRO A 27 17.60 -1.95 -0.25
CA PRO A 27 18.36 -3.14 0.16
C PRO A 27 18.13 -4.40 -0.67
N LEU A 28 16.90 -4.63 -1.15
CA LEU A 28 16.56 -5.76 -2.03
C LEU A 28 16.98 -5.51 -3.49
N ALA A 29 16.89 -4.27 -3.98
CA ALA A 29 17.29 -3.90 -5.34
C ALA A 29 18.81 -3.90 -5.51
N SER A 30 19.55 -3.40 -4.50
CA SER A 30 21.02 -3.36 -4.46
C SER A 30 21.66 -4.72 -4.15
N GLY A 31 20.88 -5.67 -3.63
CA GLY A 31 21.35 -7.01 -3.25
C GLY A 31 22.02 -7.07 -1.87
N GLU A 32 21.95 -6.01 -1.07
CA GLU A 32 22.38 -6.00 0.34
C GLU A 32 21.64 -7.04 1.17
N ILE A 33 20.36 -7.27 0.86
CA ILE A 33 19.52 -8.30 1.49
C ILE A 33 19.09 -9.31 0.43
N LYS A 34 19.24 -10.59 0.72
CA LYS A 34 18.76 -11.68 -0.15
C LYS A 34 17.23 -11.81 -0.03
N PRO A 35 16.51 -12.18 -1.11
CA PRO A 35 15.05 -12.37 -1.06
C PRO A 35 14.59 -13.31 0.05
N PHE A 36 15.36 -14.37 0.33
CA PHE A 36 15.06 -15.30 1.42
C PHE A 36 15.09 -14.62 2.80
N GLN A 37 16.04 -13.71 3.05
CA GLN A 37 16.11 -12.96 4.31
C GLN A 37 14.90 -12.04 4.44
N ALA A 38 14.51 -11.35 3.36
CA ALA A 38 13.30 -10.52 3.35
C ALA A 38 12.03 -11.34 3.62
N ILE A 39 11.90 -12.55 3.07
CA ILE A 39 10.79 -13.46 3.38
C ILE A 39 10.80 -13.87 4.86
N ALA A 40 11.96 -14.12 5.45
CA ALA A 40 12.05 -14.41 6.89
C ALA A 40 11.61 -13.20 7.74
N TYR A 41 12.03 -11.97 7.39
CA TYR A 41 11.56 -10.75 8.04
C TYR A 41 10.06 -10.52 7.87
N LEU A 42 9.52 -10.85 6.70
CA LEU A 42 8.09 -10.81 6.43
C LEU A 42 7.35 -11.77 7.36
N GLY A 43 7.80 -13.03 7.45
CA GLY A 43 7.24 -14.04 8.34
C GLY A 43 7.23 -13.57 9.80
N ALA A 44 8.32 -12.97 10.28
CA ALA A 44 8.40 -12.41 11.63
C ALA A 44 7.35 -11.30 11.85
N HIS A 45 7.25 -10.34 10.93
CA HIS A 45 6.28 -9.25 11.03
C HIS A 45 4.83 -9.72 10.96
N LEU A 46 4.53 -10.71 10.10
CA LEU A 46 3.21 -11.32 9.99
C LEU A 46 2.86 -12.10 11.27
N THR A 47 3.83 -12.83 11.84
CA THR A 47 3.63 -13.56 13.10
C THR A 47 3.31 -12.62 14.26
N VAL A 48 4.09 -11.54 14.41
CA VAL A 48 3.83 -10.51 15.42
C VAL A 48 2.48 -9.84 15.17
N GLY A 49 2.18 -9.49 13.92
CA GLY A 49 0.88 -8.90 13.55
C GLY A 49 -0.31 -9.79 13.88
N LEU A 50 -0.21 -11.09 13.57
CA LEU A 50 -1.23 -12.09 13.90
C LEU A 50 -1.36 -12.28 15.41
N GLY A 51 -0.23 -12.29 16.13
CA GLY A 51 -0.20 -12.36 17.58
C GLY A 51 -0.92 -11.19 18.26
N ILE A 52 -0.87 -9.99 17.67
CA ILE A 52 -1.63 -8.82 18.14
C ILE A 52 -3.10 -8.96 17.74
N LEU A 53 -3.38 -9.32 16.49
CA LEU A 53 -4.75 -9.40 15.95
C LEU A 53 -5.61 -10.37 16.76
N THR A 54 -5.07 -11.54 17.11
CA THR A 54 -5.77 -12.58 17.90
C THR A 54 -6.05 -12.18 19.35
N ARG A 55 -5.52 -11.05 19.83
CA ARG A 55 -5.82 -10.47 21.14
C ARG A 55 -6.98 -9.47 21.11
N LEU A 56 -7.48 -9.13 19.91
CA LEU A 56 -8.63 -8.26 19.75
C LEU A 56 -9.94 -9.06 19.80
N ASN A 57 -11.06 -8.35 19.85
CA ASN A 57 -12.39 -8.96 19.76
C ASN A 57 -12.62 -9.62 18.38
N MET A 58 -13.52 -10.60 18.32
CA MET A 58 -13.79 -11.37 17.10
C MET A 58 -14.15 -10.48 15.90
N PHE A 59 -14.92 -9.42 16.13
CA PHE A 59 -15.30 -8.48 15.08
C PHE A 59 -14.07 -7.77 14.49
N SER A 60 -13.16 -7.29 15.33
CA SER A 60 -11.88 -6.68 14.92
C SER A 60 -10.96 -7.66 14.23
N ILE A 61 -10.97 -8.93 14.63
CA ILE A 61 -10.22 -9.99 13.93
C ILE A 61 -10.73 -10.11 12.48
N LEU A 62 -12.05 -10.16 12.28
CA LEU A 62 -12.65 -10.23 10.95
C LEU A 62 -12.36 -8.98 10.11
N VAL A 63 -12.50 -7.79 10.69
CA VAL A 63 -12.19 -6.51 10.03
C VAL A 63 -10.71 -6.42 9.68
N GLY A 64 -9.81 -6.81 10.58
CA GLY A 64 -8.38 -6.86 10.31
C GLY A 64 -8.01 -7.89 9.23
N ALA A 65 -8.60 -9.08 9.28
CA ALA A 65 -8.37 -10.12 8.27
C ALA A 65 -8.85 -9.70 6.87
N SER A 66 -9.98 -8.97 6.79
CA SER A 66 -10.51 -8.46 5.52
C SER A 66 -9.55 -7.50 4.80
N SER A 67 -8.67 -6.82 5.55
CA SER A 67 -7.65 -5.93 4.97
C SER A 67 -6.63 -6.68 4.11
N LEU A 68 -6.44 -7.98 4.34
CA LEU A 68 -5.46 -8.80 3.61
C LEU A 68 -5.80 -8.88 2.11
N ALA A 69 -7.07 -8.82 1.75
CA ALA A 69 -7.49 -8.77 0.36
C ALA A 69 -6.95 -7.51 -0.34
N LEU A 70 -7.08 -6.34 0.29
CA LEU A 70 -6.56 -5.08 -0.25
C LEU A 70 -5.02 -5.08 -0.30
N VAL A 71 -4.36 -5.57 0.76
CA VAL A 71 -2.90 -5.69 0.81
C VAL A 71 -2.36 -6.58 -0.31
N ALA A 72 -3.01 -7.71 -0.59
CA ALA A 72 -2.62 -8.62 -1.66
C ALA A 72 -2.89 -8.05 -3.06
N MET A 73 -3.98 -7.29 -3.22
CA MET A 73 -4.33 -6.66 -4.49
C MET A 73 -3.41 -5.49 -4.83
N TYR A 74 -3.00 -4.67 -3.86
CA TYR A 74 -2.27 -3.42 -4.10
C TYR A 74 -1.04 -3.56 -5.03
N PRO A 75 -0.11 -4.52 -4.83
CA PRO A 75 1.05 -4.68 -5.73
C PRO A 75 0.67 -4.98 -7.18
N LEU A 76 -0.46 -5.66 -7.40
CA LEU A 76 -0.97 -5.96 -8.74
C LEU A 76 -1.55 -4.72 -9.42
N MET A 77 -2.08 -3.77 -8.65
CA MET A 77 -2.76 -2.59 -9.19
C MET A 77 -1.84 -1.73 -10.06
N LYS A 78 -0.56 -1.61 -9.71
CA LYS A 78 0.46 -0.91 -10.51
C LYS A 78 0.61 -1.47 -11.93
N ARG A 79 0.19 -2.71 -12.17
CA ARG A 79 0.30 -3.42 -13.46
C ARG A 79 -1.00 -3.39 -14.27
N ILE A 80 -2.14 -3.28 -13.59
CA ILE A 80 -3.46 -3.42 -14.22
C ILE A 80 -4.24 -2.11 -14.36
N THR A 81 -3.97 -1.12 -13.49
CA THR A 81 -4.72 0.14 -13.46
C THR A 81 -3.78 1.34 -13.40
N TYR A 82 -4.27 2.47 -13.89
CA TYR A 82 -3.62 3.77 -13.72
C TYR A 82 -3.93 4.41 -12.37
N TRP A 83 -4.71 3.77 -11.50
CA TRP A 83 -5.07 4.32 -10.19
C TRP A 83 -4.55 3.47 -9.02
N PRO A 84 -3.27 3.03 -9.00
CA PRO A 84 -2.74 2.26 -7.88
C PRO A 84 -2.81 3.03 -6.55
N GLN A 85 -2.79 4.37 -6.59
CA GLN A 85 -2.88 5.24 -5.41
C GLN A 85 -4.22 5.12 -4.68
N ALA A 86 -5.31 4.83 -5.41
CA ALA A 86 -6.62 4.60 -4.79
C ALA A 86 -6.57 3.35 -3.91
N PHE A 87 -5.99 2.27 -4.41
CA PHE A 87 -5.83 1.02 -3.67
C PHE A 87 -4.82 1.16 -2.54
N LEU A 88 -3.77 1.96 -2.73
CA LEU A 88 -2.86 2.32 -1.64
C LEU A 88 -3.60 3.03 -0.52
N GLY A 89 -4.40 4.05 -0.84
CA GLY A 89 -5.21 4.79 0.14
C GLY A 89 -6.16 3.87 0.90
N LEU A 90 -6.89 3.01 0.19
CA LEU A 90 -7.80 2.04 0.79
C LEU A 90 -7.07 1.10 1.77
N THR A 91 -5.89 0.63 1.38
CA THR A 91 -5.08 -0.30 2.18
C THR A 91 -4.45 0.39 3.40
N PHE A 92 -3.87 1.57 3.20
CA PHE A 92 -3.06 2.26 4.20
C PHE A 92 -3.89 2.82 5.35
N ASN A 93 -5.10 3.29 5.04
CA ASN A 93 -5.99 3.89 6.04
C ASN A 93 -6.85 2.87 6.79
N TRP A 94 -6.77 1.57 6.46
CA TRP A 94 -7.61 0.52 7.07
C TRP A 94 -7.49 0.43 8.60
N GLY A 95 -6.33 0.86 9.13
CA GLY A 95 -6.11 0.98 10.57
C GLY A 95 -7.11 1.89 11.29
N ALA A 96 -7.70 2.88 10.61
CA ALA A 96 -8.76 3.70 11.17
C ALA A 96 -9.99 2.85 11.52
N LEU A 97 -10.48 2.04 10.57
CA LEU A 97 -11.62 1.15 10.79
C LEU A 97 -11.32 0.12 11.88
N LEU A 98 -10.17 -0.55 11.79
CA LEU A 98 -9.75 -1.54 12.78
C LEU A 98 -9.59 -0.93 14.19
N GLY A 99 -9.08 0.29 14.29
CA GLY A 99 -8.95 1.01 15.56
C GLY A 99 -10.30 1.25 16.22
N PHE A 100 -11.29 1.73 15.46
CA PHE A 100 -12.65 1.93 15.98
C PHE A 100 -13.32 0.63 16.40
N THR A 101 -13.15 -0.46 15.65
CA THR A 101 -13.72 -1.77 16.03
C THR A 101 -13.03 -2.39 17.24
N ALA A 102 -11.75 -2.08 17.46
CA ALA A 102 -10.97 -2.61 18.58
C ALA A 102 -11.36 -1.95 19.92
N LEU A 103 -11.75 -0.68 19.89
CA LEU A 103 -12.03 0.12 21.10
C LEU A 103 -13.45 -0.04 21.64
N ILE A 104 -14.43 -0.41 20.80
CA ILE A 104 -15.85 -0.36 21.18
C ILE A 104 -16.51 -1.73 20.99
N THR A 105 -17.14 -2.22 22.05
CA THR A 105 -17.72 -3.58 22.11
C THR A 105 -19.19 -3.62 21.68
N ASP A 106 -19.93 -2.54 21.87
CA ASP A 106 -21.39 -2.53 21.65
C ASP A 106 -21.80 -1.94 20.30
N HIS A 107 -21.28 -0.76 19.93
CA HIS A 107 -21.65 -0.09 18.68
C HIS A 107 -20.47 0.72 18.11
N VAL A 108 -20.06 0.41 16.89
CA VAL A 108 -19.05 1.18 16.17
C VAL A 108 -19.69 2.44 15.56
N PRO A 109 -19.22 3.67 15.88
CA PRO A 109 -19.76 4.90 15.32
C PRO A 109 -19.30 5.06 13.86
N TRP A 110 -19.97 4.37 12.95
CA TRP A 110 -19.65 4.36 11.52
C TRP A 110 -19.77 5.75 10.87
N ASP A 111 -20.64 6.59 11.41
CA ASP A 111 -20.82 8.00 11.06
C ASP A 111 -19.56 8.84 11.32
N VAL A 112 -18.66 8.41 12.22
CA VAL A 112 -17.35 9.04 12.45
C VAL A 112 -16.23 8.26 11.76
N ALA A 113 -16.24 6.93 11.89
CA ALA A 113 -15.17 6.07 11.40
C ALA A 113 -15.06 6.10 9.86
N VAL A 114 -16.19 6.08 9.15
CA VAL A 114 -16.21 6.07 7.68
C VAL A 114 -15.71 7.41 7.10
N PRO A 115 -16.21 8.58 7.51
CA PRO A 115 -15.66 9.85 7.01
C PRO A 115 -14.17 10.03 7.32
N LEU A 116 -13.71 9.61 8.51
CA LEU A 116 -12.27 9.66 8.84
C LEU A 116 -11.45 8.77 7.90
N TYR A 117 -11.90 7.53 7.68
CA TYR A 117 -11.26 6.60 6.77
C TYR A 117 -11.20 7.17 5.34
N LEU A 118 -12.33 7.66 4.82
CA LEU A 118 -12.41 8.25 3.48
C LEU A 118 -11.55 9.51 3.35
N SER A 119 -11.51 10.37 4.37
CA SER A 119 -10.60 11.52 4.40
C SER A 119 -9.14 11.09 4.29
N GLY A 120 -8.75 10.01 4.98
CA GLY A 120 -7.42 9.43 4.87
C GLY A 120 -7.14 8.87 3.47
N VAL A 121 -8.10 8.18 2.86
CA VAL A 121 -8.00 7.67 1.47
C VAL A 121 -7.81 8.82 0.48
N CYS A 122 -8.62 9.88 0.59
CA CYS A 122 -8.50 11.08 -0.24
C CYS A 122 -7.15 11.77 -0.04
N TRP A 123 -6.67 11.86 1.21
CA TRP A 123 -5.34 12.42 1.48
C TRP A 123 -4.23 11.59 0.83
N THR A 124 -4.30 10.27 0.93
CA THR A 124 -3.37 9.35 0.26
C THR A 124 -3.40 9.51 -1.25
N LEU A 125 -4.57 9.63 -1.85
CA LEU A 125 -4.69 9.92 -3.28
C LEU A 125 -3.94 11.20 -3.67
N VAL A 126 -4.13 12.28 -2.91
CA VAL A 126 -3.51 13.57 -3.22
C VAL A 126 -1.98 13.50 -3.12
N TYR A 127 -1.44 13.11 -1.96
CA TYR A 127 0.02 13.14 -1.79
C TYR A 127 0.72 12.11 -2.65
N ASP A 128 0.15 10.92 -2.85
CA ASP A 128 0.79 9.86 -3.63
C ASP A 128 0.76 10.16 -5.13
N THR A 129 -0.25 10.89 -5.60
CA THR A 129 -0.25 11.45 -6.96
C THR A 129 0.88 12.48 -7.14
N ILE A 130 1.12 13.33 -6.14
CA ILE A 130 2.26 14.29 -6.16
C ILE A 130 3.60 13.55 -6.20
N TYR A 131 3.75 12.43 -5.48
CA TYR A 131 4.96 11.60 -5.56
C TYR A 131 5.11 10.93 -6.93
N ALA A 132 4.03 10.39 -7.50
CA ALA A 132 4.06 9.77 -8.82
C ALA A 132 4.47 10.76 -9.93
N LEU A 133 4.12 12.04 -9.80
CA LEU A 133 4.58 13.08 -10.74
C LEU A 133 6.10 13.25 -10.75
N GLN A 134 6.77 13.02 -9.63
CA GLN A 134 8.24 13.16 -9.52
C GLN A 134 8.98 11.98 -10.15
N ASP A 135 8.43 10.76 -10.03
CA ASP A 135 9.06 9.54 -10.55
C ASP A 135 8.69 9.27 -12.03
N ARG A 136 7.87 10.13 -12.67
CA ARG A 136 7.32 9.95 -14.03
C ARG A 136 8.36 9.54 -15.08
N SER A 137 9.49 10.26 -15.16
CA SER A 137 10.47 10.00 -16.23
C SER A 137 11.08 8.61 -16.15
N ASP A 138 11.13 8.04 -14.95
CA ASP A 138 11.67 6.72 -14.70
C ASP A 138 10.56 5.65 -14.72
N ASP A 139 9.34 5.99 -14.29
CA ASP A 139 8.15 5.13 -14.40
C ASP A 139 7.83 4.77 -15.86
N ILE A 140 7.90 5.76 -16.77
CA ILE A 140 7.72 5.53 -18.22
C ILE A 140 8.77 4.56 -18.76
N LYS A 141 10.03 4.70 -18.32
CA LYS A 141 11.12 3.78 -18.73
C LYS A 141 10.96 2.39 -18.14
N ALA A 142 10.38 2.29 -16.94
CA ALA A 142 10.14 1.04 -16.24
C ALA A 142 8.82 0.35 -16.65
N GLY A 143 7.92 1.05 -17.36
CA GLY A 143 6.63 0.55 -17.82
C GLY A 143 5.58 0.46 -16.70
N VAL A 144 5.66 1.33 -15.69
CA VAL A 144 4.76 1.36 -14.54
C VAL A 144 3.56 2.28 -14.82
N LYS A 145 2.33 1.79 -14.63
CA LYS A 145 1.11 2.57 -14.84
C LYS A 145 0.73 3.35 -13.57
N SER A 146 0.51 4.65 -13.68
CA SER A 146 0.09 5.53 -12.56
C SER A 146 -0.82 6.66 -13.03
N THR A 147 -1.52 7.34 -12.10
CA THR A 147 -2.47 8.43 -12.47
C THR A 147 -1.74 9.59 -13.13
N ALA A 148 -0.48 9.81 -12.77
CA ALA A 148 0.39 10.81 -13.37
C ALA A 148 0.58 10.61 -14.88
N GLU A 149 0.48 9.38 -15.40
CA GLU A 149 0.49 9.14 -16.85
C GLU A 149 -0.82 9.59 -17.52
N VAL A 150 -1.97 9.39 -16.87
CA VAL A 150 -3.30 9.67 -17.45
C VAL A 150 -3.65 11.15 -17.35
N GLU A 151 -3.51 11.74 -16.15
CA GLU A 151 -3.88 13.15 -15.91
C GLU A 151 -3.07 14.11 -16.79
N PHE A 152 -1.80 13.76 -17.06
CA PHE A 152 -0.95 14.58 -17.91
C PHE A 152 -1.10 14.27 -19.40
N CYS A 153 -1.53 13.09 -19.85
CA CYS A 153 -1.94 12.90 -21.26
C CYS A 153 -3.13 13.80 -21.61
N ILE A 154 -4.03 14.02 -20.66
CA ILE A 154 -5.16 14.95 -20.79
C ILE A 154 -4.66 16.41 -20.82
N TRP A 155 -3.66 16.76 -20.01
CA TRP A 155 -3.12 18.13 -19.93
C TRP A 155 -2.16 18.51 -21.08
N ASP A 156 -1.34 17.57 -21.56
CA ASP A 156 -0.45 17.74 -22.73
C ASP A 156 -1.20 17.63 -24.08
N GLY A 157 -2.51 17.35 -24.06
CA GLY A 157 -3.30 17.20 -25.29
C GLY A 157 -2.86 16.04 -26.19
N ARG A 158 -2.35 14.95 -25.61
CA ARG A 158 -1.86 13.76 -26.34
C ARG A 158 -2.94 12.68 -26.51
N TYR A 159 -4.11 13.10 -26.96
CA TYR A 159 -5.17 12.24 -27.52
C TYR A 159 -5.59 12.78 -28.89
#